data_AF-A0A7X9S2N4-F1
#
_entry.id   AF-A0A7X9S2N4-F1
#
_cell.length_a   1.000
_cell.length_b   1.000
_cell.length_c   1.000
_cell.angle_alpha   90.00
_cell.angle_beta   90.00
_cell.angle_gamma   90.00
#
_symmetry.space_group_name_H-M   'P 1'
#
loop_
_entity.id
_entity.type
_entity.pdbx_description
1 polymer ?
#
loop_
_entity_poly.entity_id
_entity_poly.type
_entity_poly.pdbx_seq_one_letter_code
_entity_poly.pdbx_strand_id
1 'polypeptide(L)'
;MINRQSSNIYFVPKVEGKIFCNRNEDGQVSPITLGSDGIAISENGKILYYCPLASRYLYSIETELLRDESIPDSNLCSYVRCLGEKGASDGMITDSNGNIYVGDYENNSIRKISPEGEMETILHSDYLLWPDTFTIGCDKYLYVIVNQLHRQARYHYGQDMREKPYSLFKVFIDEMPAPTK
;
A
#
# COMPACT_ATOMS: atom_id res chain seq x y z
N MET A 1 10.09 5.95 -22.72
CA MET A 1 9.05 6.07 -21.67
C MET A 1 9.48 5.20 -20.51
N ILE A 2 9.70 5.78 -19.32
CA ILE A 2 10.00 4.99 -18.12
C ILE A 2 8.70 4.25 -17.77
N ASN A 3 8.75 2.92 -17.78
CA ASN A 3 7.60 2.09 -17.44
C ASN A 3 7.30 2.29 -15.95
N ARG A 4 6.35 3.19 -15.64
CA ARG A 4 6.00 3.56 -14.25
C ARG A 4 5.23 2.44 -13.53
N GLN A 5 4.88 1.35 -14.22
CA GLN A 5 4.05 0.27 -13.70
C GLN A 5 4.84 -0.86 -13.03
N SER A 6 6.18 -0.81 -13.02
CA SER A 6 7.07 -1.77 -12.37
C SER A 6 7.96 -1.12 -11.30
N SER A 7 8.62 -1.94 -10.49
CA SER A 7 9.57 -1.49 -9.47
C SER A 7 10.60 -0.51 -10.04
N ASN A 8 10.66 0.70 -9.49
CA ASN A 8 11.54 1.75 -9.99
C ASN A 8 12.89 1.71 -9.25
N ILE A 9 13.99 1.46 -9.96
CA ILE A 9 15.34 1.45 -9.37
C ILE A 9 15.79 2.81 -8.82
N TYR A 10 15.12 3.90 -9.22
CA TYR A 10 15.32 5.26 -8.69
C TYR A 10 14.40 5.57 -7.51
N PHE A 11 13.53 4.65 -7.11
CA PHE A 11 12.73 4.81 -5.91
C PHE A 11 13.63 4.63 -4.68
N VAL A 12 13.81 5.72 -3.94
CA VAL A 12 14.58 5.75 -2.70
C VAL A 12 13.61 6.08 -1.55
N PRO A 13 12.97 5.06 -0.94
CA PRO A 13 12.10 5.28 0.18
C PRO A 13 12.89 5.66 1.43
N LYS A 14 12.28 6.44 2.33
CA LYS A 14 12.82 6.70 3.67
C LYS A 14 11.83 6.27 4.73
N VAL A 15 12.29 5.46 5.69
CA VAL A 15 11.50 5.01 6.84
C VAL A 15 12.30 5.29 8.10
N GLU A 16 11.65 5.90 9.10
CA GLU A 16 12.31 6.40 10.32
C GLU A 16 13.53 7.32 10.00
N GLY A 17 13.40 8.14 8.95
CA GLY A 17 14.45 9.06 8.49
C GLY A 17 15.64 8.40 7.78
N LYS A 18 15.67 7.07 7.66
CA LYS A 18 16.75 6.31 7.00
C LYS A 18 16.30 5.81 5.63
N ILE A 19 17.24 5.73 4.68
CA ILE A 19 16.96 5.09 3.39
C ILE A 19 16.58 3.63 3.64
N PHE A 20 15.44 3.21 3.09
CA PHE A 20 15.01 1.82 3.13
C PHE A 20 15.53 1.07 1.90
N CYS A 21 16.39 0.08 2.14
CA CYS A 21 17.12 -0.70 1.14
C CYS A 21 17.47 -2.09 1.70
N ASN A 22 17.78 -3.05 0.83
CA ASN A 22 18.33 -4.34 1.26
C ASN A 22 19.73 -4.11 1.86
N ARG A 23 20.03 -4.78 2.98
CA ARG A 23 21.36 -4.77 3.60
C ARG A 23 21.72 -6.22 3.95
N ASN A 24 22.49 -6.85 3.06
CA ASN A 24 22.88 -8.25 3.19
C ASN A 24 23.98 -8.41 4.25
N GLU A 25 24.10 -9.60 4.85
CA GLU A 25 25.09 -9.90 5.90
C GLU A 25 26.55 -9.68 5.47
N ASP A 26 26.83 -9.81 4.16
CA ASP A 26 28.14 -9.57 3.55
C ASP A 26 28.47 -8.06 3.39
N GLY A 27 27.56 -7.17 3.80
CA GLY A 27 27.69 -5.73 3.70
C GLY A 27 27.17 -5.13 2.39
N GLN A 28 26.72 -5.94 1.42
CA GLN A 28 26.18 -5.45 0.17
C GLN A 28 24.84 -4.74 0.39
N VAL A 29 24.65 -3.60 -0.29
CA VAL A 29 23.42 -2.81 -0.26
C VAL A 29 22.81 -2.71 -1.66
N SER A 30 21.50 -2.87 -1.77
CA SER A 30 20.77 -2.70 -3.03
C SER A 30 19.40 -2.06 -2.83
N PRO A 31 18.85 -1.35 -3.85
CA PRO A 31 17.50 -0.79 -3.78
C PRO A 31 16.43 -1.85 -3.52
N ILE A 32 15.30 -1.44 -2.95
CA ILE A 32 14.10 -2.28 -2.90
C ILE A 32 13.41 -2.25 -4.25
N THR A 33 13.07 -3.42 -4.78
CA THR A 33 12.40 -3.57 -6.08
C THR A 33 11.10 -4.37 -5.97
N LEU A 34 10.41 -4.30 -4.83
CA LEU A 34 9.14 -4.99 -4.61
C LEU A 34 8.05 -4.41 -5.53
N GLY A 35 7.38 -5.31 -6.26
CA GLY A 35 6.36 -5.00 -7.25
C GLY A 35 5.01 -4.71 -6.63
N SER A 36 3.93 -5.02 -7.36
CA SER A 36 2.54 -4.90 -6.87
C SER A 36 2.36 -5.61 -5.53
N ASP A 37 1.73 -4.92 -4.58
CA ASP A 37 1.48 -5.44 -3.24
C ASP A 37 0.06 -5.06 -2.80
N GLY A 38 -0.13 -3.84 -2.29
CA GLY A 38 -1.42 -3.32 -1.89
C GLY A 38 -2.45 -3.38 -3.03
N ILE A 39 -3.60 -3.96 -2.71
CA ILE A 39 -4.73 -4.16 -3.62
C ILE A 39 -6.04 -3.88 -2.90
N ALA A 40 -6.98 -3.22 -3.58
CA ALA A 40 -8.35 -3.03 -3.10
C ALA A 40 -9.33 -3.07 -4.28
N ILE A 41 -10.59 -3.38 -4.01
CA ILE A 41 -11.65 -3.38 -5.00
C ILE A 41 -12.62 -2.26 -4.65
N SER A 42 -13.05 -1.47 -5.64
CA SER A 42 -14.10 -0.46 -5.47
C SER A 42 -15.37 -1.07 -4.84
N GLU A 43 -16.14 -0.26 -4.12
CA GLU A 43 -17.40 -0.61 -3.45
C GLU A 43 -18.42 -1.32 -4.35
N ASN A 44 -18.35 -1.08 -5.67
CA ASN A 44 -19.23 -1.69 -6.66
C ASN A 44 -18.63 -2.90 -7.41
N GLY A 45 -17.39 -3.30 -7.10
CA GLY A 45 -16.69 -4.43 -7.71
C GLY A 45 -16.04 -4.17 -9.07
N LYS A 46 -16.18 -2.98 -9.66
CA LYS A 46 -15.80 -2.71 -11.06
C LYS A 46 -14.35 -2.30 -11.24
N ILE A 47 -13.70 -1.72 -10.23
CA ILE A 47 -12.32 -1.25 -10.31
C ILE A 47 -11.45 -2.04 -9.33
N LEU A 48 -10.32 -2.53 -9.82
CA LEU A 48 -9.21 -2.99 -9.01
C LEU A 48 -8.23 -1.82 -8.84
N TYR A 49 -8.03 -1.39 -7.61
CA TYR A 49 -6.94 -0.50 -7.23
C TYR A 49 -5.73 -1.34 -6.84
N TYR A 50 -4.54 -0.91 -7.24
CA TYR A 50 -3.32 -1.55 -6.80
C TYR A 50 -2.16 -0.56 -6.73
N CYS A 51 -1.14 -0.89 -5.94
CA CYS A 51 0.12 -0.16 -5.96
C CYS A 51 1.32 -1.08 -5.81
N PRO A 52 2.43 -0.77 -6.50
CA PRO A 52 3.72 -1.34 -6.15
C PRO A 52 4.19 -0.85 -4.78
N LEU A 53 4.74 -1.74 -3.96
CA LEU A 53 5.37 -1.37 -2.68
C LEU A 53 6.51 -0.37 -2.92
N ALA A 54 7.37 -0.65 -3.92
CA ALA A 54 8.46 0.23 -4.30
C ALA A 54 8.01 1.41 -5.20
N SER A 55 6.93 2.10 -4.82
CA SER A 55 6.37 3.26 -5.52
C SER A 55 5.55 4.15 -4.59
N ARG A 56 5.34 5.40 -5.00
CA ARG A 56 4.37 6.31 -4.36
C ARG A 56 3.05 6.39 -5.12
N TYR A 57 2.93 5.71 -6.25
CA TYR A 57 1.80 5.87 -7.16
C TYR A 57 0.69 4.85 -6.91
N LEU A 58 -0.54 5.29 -7.12
CA LEU A 58 -1.73 4.45 -7.15
C LEU A 58 -2.13 4.18 -8.60
N TYR A 59 -2.52 2.94 -8.88
CA TYR A 59 -2.99 2.51 -10.19
C TYR A 59 -4.36 1.86 -10.08
N SER A 60 -5.04 1.79 -11.21
CA SER A 60 -6.32 1.08 -11.31
C SER A 60 -6.52 0.42 -12.66
N ILE A 61 -7.29 -0.65 -12.68
CA ILE A 61 -7.79 -1.31 -13.89
C ILE A 61 -9.22 -1.81 -13.66
N GLU A 62 -10.05 -1.81 -14.69
CA GLU A 62 -11.41 -2.35 -14.60
C GLU A 62 -11.35 -3.88 -14.43
N THR A 63 -12.13 -4.42 -13.49
CA THR A 63 -12.10 -5.84 -13.16
C THR A 63 -12.66 -6.72 -14.28
N GLU A 64 -13.52 -6.18 -15.14
CA GLU A 64 -14.03 -6.88 -16.33
C GLU A 64 -12.91 -7.16 -17.33
N LEU A 65 -11.99 -6.21 -17.54
CA LEU A 65 -10.85 -6.38 -18.44
C LEU A 65 -9.89 -7.47 -17.95
N LEU A 66 -9.73 -7.60 -16.63
CA LEU A 66 -8.91 -8.67 -16.03
C LEU A 66 -9.53 -10.06 -16.17
N ARG A 67 -10.85 -10.15 -16.40
CA ARG A 67 -11.57 -11.42 -16.57
C ARG A 67 -11.83 -11.77 -18.04
N ASP A 68 -11.56 -10.86 -18.95
CA ASP A 68 -11.75 -11.08 -20.37
C ASP A 68 -10.58 -11.87 -20.96
N GLU A 69 -10.75 -13.18 -21.07
CA GLU A 69 -9.76 -14.10 -21.63
C GLU A 69 -9.42 -13.83 -23.11
N SER A 70 -10.19 -12.98 -23.81
CA SER A 70 -9.87 -12.56 -25.17
C SER A 70 -8.76 -11.49 -25.23
N ILE A 71 -8.45 -10.83 -24.11
CA ILE A 71 -7.38 -9.84 -24.00
C ILE A 71 -6.08 -10.55 -23.54
N PRO A 72 -5.01 -10.55 -24.36
CA PRO A 72 -3.72 -11.06 -23.91
C PRO A 72 -3.15 -10.25 -22.74
N ASP A 73 -2.51 -10.91 -21.76
CA ASP A 73 -1.88 -10.25 -20.60
C ASP A 73 -0.95 -9.08 -20.99
N SER A 74 -0.21 -9.23 -22.10
CA SER A 74 0.68 -8.18 -22.62
C SER A 74 -0.05 -6.87 -22.93
N ASN A 75 -1.35 -6.93 -23.20
CA ASN A 75 -2.18 -5.79 -23.58
C ASN A 75 -2.87 -5.16 -22.36
N LEU A 76 -3.00 -5.87 -21.22
CA LEU A 76 -3.65 -5.35 -20.01
C LEU A 76 -3.02 -4.04 -19.52
N CYS A 77 -1.70 -3.89 -19.69
CA CYS A 77 -0.97 -2.69 -19.29
C CYS A 77 -1.47 -1.39 -19.96
N SER A 78 -2.09 -1.49 -21.14
CA SER A 78 -2.66 -0.35 -21.88
C SER A 78 -3.96 0.17 -21.27
N TYR A 79 -4.63 -0.63 -20.46
CA TYR A 79 -5.87 -0.27 -19.76
C TYR A 79 -5.63 0.25 -18.34
N VAL A 80 -4.41 0.11 -17.83
CA VAL A 80 -4.05 0.60 -16.49
C VAL A 80 -4.06 2.13 -16.48
N ARG A 81 -4.79 2.70 -15.53
CA ARG A 81 -4.79 4.13 -15.24
C ARG A 81 -3.86 4.42 -14.07
N CYS A 82 -3.07 5.49 -14.20
CA CYS A 82 -2.26 6.04 -13.12
C CYS A 82 -3.08 7.13 -12.42
N LEU A 83 -3.42 6.92 -11.15
CA LEU A 83 -4.29 7.82 -10.38
C LEU A 83 -3.51 8.93 -9.64
N GLY A 84 -2.18 8.90 -9.71
CA GLY A 84 -1.30 9.90 -9.09
C GLY A 84 -0.55 9.34 -7.87
N GLU A 85 0.09 10.23 -7.13
CA GLU A 85 0.82 9.86 -5.91
C GLU A 85 -0.14 9.72 -4.73
N LYS A 86 0.09 8.71 -3.90
CA LYS A 86 -0.64 8.41 -2.65
C LYS A 86 0.25 8.29 -1.41
N GLY A 87 1.57 8.30 -1.59
CA GLY A 87 2.53 7.88 -0.58
C GLY A 87 2.96 6.43 -0.77
N ALA A 88 4.09 6.06 -0.17
CA ALA A 88 4.59 4.69 -0.28
C ALA A 88 3.89 3.82 0.76
N SER A 89 3.22 2.78 0.30
CA SER A 89 2.32 1.98 1.14
C SER A 89 2.50 0.50 0.86
N ASP A 90 2.09 -0.27 1.84
CA ASP A 90 1.86 -1.70 1.76
C ASP A 90 0.37 -1.92 1.42
N GLY A 91 -0.41 -2.51 2.30
CA GLY A 91 -1.84 -2.76 2.09
C GLY A 91 -2.72 -1.50 2.00
N MET A 92 -3.94 -1.77 1.53
CA MET A 92 -5.01 -0.79 1.36
C MET A 92 -6.38 -1.46 1.45
N ILE A 93 -7.44 -0.69 1.66
CA ILE A 93 -8.82 -1.17 1.65
C ILE A 93 -9.79 -0.08 1.16
N THR A 94 -10.92 -0.48 0.62
CA THR A 94 -12.02 0.42 0.21
C THR A 94 -13.22 0.29 1.15
N ASP A 95 -13.85 1.40 1.51
CA ASP A 95 -15.12 1.41 2.26
C ASP A 95 -16.36 1.36 1.34
N SER A 96 -17.55 1.38 1.93
CA SER A 96 -18.82 1.35 1.21
C SER A 96 -19.12 2.59 0.35
N ASN A 97 -18.42 3.70 0.58
CA ASN A 97 -18.58 4.96 -0.16
C ASN A 97 -17.52 5.12 -1.26
N GLY A 98 -16.63 4.13 -1.43
CA GLY A 98 -15.57 4.16 -2.44
C GLY A 98 -14.31 4.91 -1.99
N ASN A 99 -14.19 5.29 -0.72
CA ASN A 99 -12.94 5.86 -0.23
C ASN A 99 -11.89 4.74 -0.07
N ILE A 100 -10.64 5.06 -0.39
CA ILE A 100 -9.51 4.15 -0.22
C ILE A 100 -8.71 4.57 1.00
N TYR A 101 -8.49 3.65 1.93
CA TYR A 101 -7.58 3.82 3.06
C TYR A 101 -6.27 3.13 2.73
N VAL A 102 -5.17 3.87 2.86
CA VAL A 102 -3.83 3.40 2.51
C VAL A 102 -2.86 3.72 3.64
N GLY A 103 -1.87 2.85 3.85
CA GLY A 103 -0.71 3.19 4.67
C GLY A 103 0.17 4.24 4.01
N ASP A 104 1.02 4.88 4.79
CA ASP A 104 2.13 5.69 4.29
C ASP A 104 3.34 5.44 5.20
N TYR A 105 4.08 4.39 4.88
CA TYR A 105 5.14 3.88 5.75
C TYR A 105 6.33 4.85 5.83
N GLU A 106 6.45 5.81 4.92
CA GLU A 106 7.50 6.83 4.98
C GLU A 106 7.19 7.92 6.03
N ASN A 107 5.91 8.11 6.35
CA ASN A 107 5.43 9.20 7.20
C ASN A 107 4.66 8.70 8.45
N ASN A 108 4.73 7.39 8.75
CA ASN A 108 4.03 6.78 9.88
C ASN A 108 2.56 7.18 9.98
N SER A 109 1.85 7.14 8.84
CA SER A 109 0.46 7.61 8.76
C SER A 109 -0.45 6.67 7.99
N ILE A 110 -1.76 6.86 8.19
CA ILE A 110 -2.83 6.32 7.37
C ILE A 110 -3.48 7.48 6.64
N ARG A 111 -3.69 7.33 5.34
CA ARG A 111 -4.35 8.30 4.49
C ARG A 111 -5.68 7.76 3.98
N LYS A 112 -6.66 8.63 3.82
CA LYS A 112 -7.92 8.38 3.11
C LYS A 112 -7.86 9.13 1.77
N ILE A 113 -8.31 8.48 0.71
CA ILE A 113 -8.43 9.03 -0.64
C ILE A 113 -9.90 8.90 -1.06
N SER A 114 -10.56 10.02 -1.36
CA SER A 114 -11.95 10.03 -1.82
C SER A 114 -12.08 9.54 -3.28
N PRO A 115 -13.29 9.18 -3.74
CA PRO A 115 -13.54 8.85 -5.15
C PRO A 115 -13.11 9.97 -6.13
N GLU A 116 -13.16 11.23 -5.68
CA GLU A 116 -12.73 12.42 -6.43
C GLU A 116 -11.21 12.62 -6.42
N GLY A 117 -10.48 11.82 -5.65
CA GLY A 117 -9.02 11.88 -5.51
C GLY A 117 -8.53 12.84 -4.42
N GLU A 118 -9.42 13.38 -3.58
CA GLU A 118 -9.02 14.19 -2.43
C GLU A 118 -8.34 13.31 -1.39
N MET A 119 -7.24 13.77 -0.82
CA MET A 119 -6.44 12.99 0.11
C MET A 119 -6.26 13.70 1.45
N GLU A 120 -6.52 12.96 2.53
CA GLU A 120 -6.33 13.44 3.89
C GLU A 120 -5.56 12.41 4.73
N THR A 121 -4.78 12.89 5.70
CA THR A 121 -4.17 12.03 6.72
C THR A 121 -5.14 11.88 7.88
N ILE A 122 -5.64 10.67 8.12
CA ILE A 122 -6.64 10.39 9.15
C ILE A 122 -6.02 9.89 10.46
N LEU A 123 -4.79 9.38 10.39
CA LEU A 123 -4.04 8.94 11.57
C LEU A 123 -2.55 9.15 11.32
N HIS A 124 -1.86 9.67 12.33
CA HIS A 124 -0.39 9.71 12.38
C HIS A 124 0.06 9.35 13.80
N SER A 125 1.09 8.52 13.90
CA SER A 125 1.66 8.12 15.19
C SER A 125 3.07 7.59 15.01
N ASP A 126 3.99 7.93 15.92
CA ASP A 126 5.34 7.36 15.96
C ASP A 126 5.35 5.83 16.13
N TYR A 127 4.24 5.25 16.60
CA TYR A 127 4.07 3.80 16.75
C TYR A 127 3.50 3.14 15.49
N LEU A 128 3.09 3.89 14.47
CA LEU A 128 2.55 3.38 13.20
C LEU A 128 3.68 3.00 12.23
N LEU A 129 4.60 2.18 12.74
CA LEU A 129 5.81 1.74 12.07
C LEU A 129 5.50 0.60 11.09
N TRP A 130 5.24 0.96 9.84
CA TRP A 130 4.82 0.04 8.76
C TRP A 130 3.38 -0.48 8.91
N PRO A 131 2.37 0.37 8.61
CA PRO A 131 0.99 -0.08 8.46
C PRO A 131 0.88 -1.03 7.26
N ASP A 132 0.58 -2.29 7.56
CA ASP A 132 0.62 -3.39 6.60
C ASP A 132 -0.79 -3.73 6.12
N THR A 133 -1.56 -4.44 6.93
CA THR A 133 -2.85 -5.00 6.53
C THR A 133 -4.01 -4.23 7.15
N PHE A 134 -5.05 -3.96 6.35
CA PHE A 134 -6.23 -3.19 6.73
C PHE A 134 -7.49 -4.06 6.73
N THR A 135 -8.43 -3.77 7.64
CA THR A 135 -9.81 -4.25 7.57
C THR A 135 -10.77 -3.24 8.16
N ILE A 136 -12.00 -3.16 7.65
CA ILE A 136 -13.06 -2.30 8.19
C ILE A 136 -14.09 -3.20 8.87
N GLY A 137 -14.32 -2.97 10.17
CA GLY A 137 -15.32 -3.70 10.94
C GLY A 137 -16.72 -3.15 10.74
N CYS A 138 -17.74 -3.98 11.00
CA CYS A 138 -19.15 -3.55 11.05
C CYS A 138 -19.45 -2.54 12.18
N ASP A 139 -18.48 -2.31 13.06
CA ASP A 139 -18.50 -1.26 14.08
C ASP A 139 -17.99 0.10 13.54
N LYS A 140 -17.73 0.20 12.23
CA LYS A 140 -17.27 1.40 11.51
C LYS A 140 -15.87 1.89 11.90
N TYR A 141 -15.05 0.96 12.37
CA TYR A 141 -13.65 1.22 12.63
C TYR A 141 -12.77 0.58 11.57
N LEU A 142 -11.73 1.31 11.19
CA LEU A 142 -10.61 0.79 10.45
C LEU A 142 -9.61 0.16 11.43
N TYR A 143 -9.24 -1.09 11.18
CA TYR A 143 -8.24 -1.85 11.90
C TYR A 143 -7.00 -2.03 11.04
N VAL A 144 -5.82 -1.82 11.61
CA VAL A 144 -4.56 -1.85 10.88
C VAL A 144 -3.50 -2.59 11.66
N ILE A 145 -2.92 -3.64 11.07
CA ILE A 145 -1.76 -4.33 11.62
C ILE A 145 -0.50 -3.51 11.32
N VAL A 146 0.33 -3.32 12.34
CA VAL A 146 1.59 -2.59 12.25
C VAL A 146 2.72 -3.52 12.67
N ASN A 147 3.58 -3.89 11.72
CA ASN A 147 4.49 -5.03 11.85
C ASN A 147 5.99 -4.67 11.84
N GLN A 148 6.35 -3.40 11.63
CA GLN A 148 7.73 -2.94 11.53
C GLN A 148 8.52 -3.68 10.44
N LEU A 149 7.95 -3.93 9.26
CA LEU A 149 8.60 -4.71 8.19
C LEU A 149 10.02 -4.21 7.85
N HIS A 150 10.21 -2.89 7.81
CA HIS A 150 11.52 -2.28 7.54
C HIS A 150 12.59 -2.61 8.58
N ARG A 151 12.23 -3.15 9.75
CA ARG A 151 13.13 -3.58 10.81
C ARG A 151 13.54 -5.06 10.72
N GLN A 152 13.04 -5.82 9.74
CA GLN A 152 13.45 -7.22 9.54
C GLN A 152 14.94 -7.37 9.23
N ALA A 153 15.53 -8.51 9.60
CA ALA A 153 16.94 -8.86 9.39
C ALA A 153 17.48 -8.59 7.98
N ARG A 154 16.65 -8.82 6.95
CA ARG A 154 16.98 -8.55 5.54
C ARG A 154 17.42 -7.11 5.26
N TYR A 155 16.96 -6.17 6.08
CA TYR A 155 17.21 -4.74 5.90
C TYR A 155 18.28 -4.20 6.87
N HIS A 156 18.86 -5.06 7.69
CA HIS A 156 19.77 -4.73 8.79
C HIS A 156 20.89 -5.76 8.98
N TYR A 157 21.54 -6.20 7.88
CA TYR A 157 22.74 -7.05 7.93
C TYR A 157 22.54 -8.36 8.73
N GLY A 158 21.36 -8.98 8.59
CA GLY A 158 21.01 -10.23 9.28
C GLY A 158 20.46 -10.05 10.71
N GLN A 159 20.38 -8.82 11.23
CA GLN A 159 19.88 -8.55 12.59
C GLN A 159 18.40 -8.13 12.57
N ASP A 160 17.52 -8.91 13.21
CA ASP A 160 16.11 -8.55 13.36
C ASP A 160 15.95 -7.45 14.42
N MET A 161 15.57 -6.26 13.98
CA MET A 161 15.41 -5.07 14.82
C MET A 161 13.96 -4.83 15.24
N ARG A 162 13.04 -5.75 14.92
CA ARG A 162 11.62 -5.60 15.28
C ARG A 162 11.43 -5.75 16.78
N GLU A 163 10.62 -4.87 17.35
CA GLU A 163 10.26 -4.89 18.75
C GLU A 163 8.88 -5.55 18.92
N LYS A 164 8.80 -6.56 19.78
CA LYS A 164 7.56 -7.29 20.09
C LYS A 164 7.00 -6.82 21.43
N PRO A 165 5.67 -6.84 21.62
CA PRO A 165 4.63 -7.29 20.67
C PRO A 165 4.43 -6.33 19.49
N TYR A 166 3.92 -6.86 18.37
CA TYR A 166 3.43 -6.03 17.25
C TYR A 166 2.15 -5.30 17.65
N SER A 167 1.76 -4.29 16.86
CA SER A 167 0.62 -3.43 17.18
C SER A 167 -0.56 -3.66 16.24
N LEU A 168 -1.76 -3.52 16.79
CA LEU A 168 -3.01 -3.39 16.05
C LEU A 168 -3.58 -2.01 16.37
N PHE A 169 -3.74 -1.18 15.36
CA PHE A 169 -4.39 0.13 15.48
C PHE A 169 -5.86 0.01 15.13
N LYS A 170 -6.66 0.88 15.75
CA LYS A 170 -8.09 1.01 15.48
C LYS A 170 -8.44 2.50 15.42
N VAL A 171 -9.06 2.97 14.35
CA VAL A 171 -9.50 4.36 14.17
C VAL A 171 -10.96 4.41 13.70
N PHE A 172 -11.77 5.26 14.32
CA PHE A 172 -13.17 5.40 13.92
C PHE A 172 -13.23 6.19 12.62
N ILE A 173 -13.85 5.61 11.58
CA ILE A 173 -13.97 6.25 10.27
C ILE A 173 -15.43 6.58 9.92
N ASP A 174 -16.39 6.09 10.71
CA ASP A 174 -17.85 6.20 10.50
C ASP A 174 -18.39 5.55 9.21
N GLU A 175 -17.56 4.76 8.53
CA GLU A 175 -17.90 4.10 7.27
C GLU A 175 -17.99 2.57 7.41
N MET A 176 -18.85 1.96 6.59
CA MET A 176 -19.01 0.51 6.54
C MET A 176 -17.97 -0.12 5.60
N PRO A 177 -17.63 -1.42 5.77
CA PRO A 177 -16.84 -2.12 4.78
C PRO A 177 -17.54 -2.12 3.41
N ALA A 178 -16.76 -2.10 2.32
CA ALA A 178 -17.29 -2.32 0.99
C ALA A 178 -18.14 -3.61 0.94
N PRO A 179 -19.33 -3.59 0.31
CA PRO A 179 -20.21 -4.74 0.32
C PRO A 179 -19.62 -5.92 -0.46
N THR A 180 -19.64 -7.10 0.14
CA THR A 180 -19.41 -8.36 -0.58
C THR A 180 -20.70 -8.71 -1.32
N LYS A 181 -20.73 -8.52 -2.65
CA LYS A 181 -21.84 -8.99 -3.49
C LYS A 181 -21.61 -10.41 -3.97
#